data_AF-A0A820FFK9-F1
#
_entry.id   AF-A0A820FFK9-F1
#
_cell.length_a   1.000
_cell.length_b   1.000
_cell.length_c   1.000
_cell.angle_alpha   90.00
_cell.angle_beta   90.00
_cell.angle_gamma   90.00
#
_symmetry.space_group_name_H-M   'P 1'
#
loop_
_entity.id
_entity.type
_entity.pdbx_description
1 polymer ?
#
loop_
_entity_poly.entity_id
_entity_poly.type
_entity_poly.pdbx_seq_one_letter_code
_entity_poly.pdbx_strand_id
1 'polypeptide(L)'
;MVYTKGHPRDYNNSLYHIYYRAGQLYQSNGTKLYSLQVELDLPYQGTQIFRGDAQHVAWIVDLVLDNNDYPVCIYSVQYNSAGLPVGQGGDDLRYFYARWHGSIWYNYSLAYAGCRLYAGEDDYSGLAAIEPDNPSTVYISTNSDPLTGNPLISHNDEQRHYELFCGKTNDSGQTWAWTALTSDSNADNLRSI
;
A
#
# COMPACT_ATOMS: atom_id res chain seq x y z
N MET A 1 -2.68 7.27 -11.70
CA MET A 1 -3.65 6.33 -11.11
C MET A 1 -2.96 5.01 -10.89
N VAL A 2 -3.16 4.41 -9.72
CA VAL A 2 -2.71 3.05 -9.40
C VAL A 2 -3.93 2.16 -9.25
N TYR A 3 -3.86 0.93 -9.73
CA TYR A 3 -5.00 0.00 -9.74
C TYR A 3 -4.55 -1.46 -9.73
N THR A 4 -5.49 -2.35 -9.41
CA THR A 4 -5.34 -3.80 -9.42
C THR A 4 -6.28 -4.45 -10.43
N LYS A 5 -6.25 -5.78 -10.55
CA LYS A 5 -7.14 -6.53 -11.46
C LYS A 5 -8.59 -6.55 -10.98
N GLY A 6 -8.81 -6.47 -9.67
CA GLY A 6 -10.13 -6.50 -9.06
C GLY A 6 -10.06 -6.45 -7.54
N HIS A 7 -11.14 -6.86 -6.88
CA HIS A 7 -11.21 -6.95 -5.43
C HIS A 7 -10.18 -7.98 -4.90
N PRO A 8 -9.37 -7.69 -3.86
CA PRO A 8 -8.21 -8.50 -3.48
C PRO A 8 -8.61 -9.87 -2.92
N ARG A 9 -9.75 -9.96 -2.25
CA ARG A 9 -10.34 -11.25 -1.85
C ARG A 9 -10.60 -12.20 -3.02
N ASP A 10 -10.93 -11.67 -4.19
CA ASP A 10 -11.40 -12.46 -5.33
C ASP A 10 -10.31 -12.66 -6.40
N TYR A 11 -9.17 -11.94 -6.28
CA TYR A 11 -8.09 -11.93 -7.26
C TYR A 11 -6.71 -11.88 -6.62
N ASN A 12 -5.80 -12.71 -7.12
CA ASN A 12 -4.36 -12.68 -6.79
C ASN A 12 -3.70 -11.43 -7.38
N ASN A 13 -3.94 -10.28 -6.77
CA ASN A 13 -3.71 -8.97 -7.35
C ASN A 13 -2.24 -8.63 -7.54
N SER A 14 -1.96 -8.09 -8.72
CA SER A 14 -0.74 -7.36 -9.04
C SER A 14 -1.11 -5.87 -9.08
N LEU A 15 -0.13 -4.98 -9.00
CA LEU A 15 -0.34 -3.54 -8.96
C LEU A 15 0.18 -2.87 -10.23
N TYR A 16 -0.60 -1.97 -10.82
CA TYR A 16 -0.30 -1.30 -12.07
C TYR A 16 -0.48 0.22 -11.97
N HIS A 17 0.25 0.96 -12.80
CA HIS A 17 0.14 2.40 -12.94
C HIS A 17 -0.15 2.82 -14.39
N ILE A 18 -1.08 3.77 -14.52
CA ILE A 18 -1.32 4.56 -15.72
C ILE A 18 -1.55 6.02 -15.31
N TYR A 19 -1.37 6.95 -16.24
CA TYR A 19 -1.79 8.33 -16.04
C TYR A 19 -2.62 8.84 -17.22
N TYR A 20 -3.41 9.86 -16.95
CA TYR A 20 -4.24 10.54 -17.94
C TYR A 20 -3.64 11.89 -18.31
N ARG A 21 -3.59 12.21 -19.60
CA ARG A 21 -3.21 13.54 -20.10
C ARG A 21 -3.94 13.84 -21.39
N ALA A 22 -4.59 15.01 -21.47
CA ALA A 22 -5.20 15.53 -22.70
C ALA A 22 -6.07 14.51 -23.47
N GLY A 23 -6.99 13.83 -22.78
CA GLY A 23 -7.93 12.88 -23.39
C GLY A 23 -7.40 11.45 -23.54
N GLN A 24 -6.14 11.18 -23.18
CA GLN A 24 -5.48 9.90 -23.44
C GLN A 24 -4.90 9.30 -22.15
N LEU A 25 -4.87 7.97 -22.09
CA LEU A 25 -4.20 7.17 -21.09
C LEU A 25 -2.80 6.80 -21.54
N TYR A 26 -1.87 6.78 -20.59
CA TYR A 26 -0.46 6.49 -20.81
C TYR A 26 0.07 5.55 -19.73
N GLN A 27 1.03 4.72 -20.12
CA GLN A 27 1.92 4.05 -19.18
C GLN A 27 2.86 5.07 -18.51
N SER A 28 3.52 4.67 -17.42
CA SER A 28 4.43 5.52 -16.63
C SER A 28 5.56 6.15 -17.45
N ASN A 29 6.04 5.45 -18.48
CA ASN A 29 7.08 5.92 -19.40
C ASN A 29 6.56 6.83 -20.53
N GLY A 30 5.27 7.14 -20.55
CA GLY A 30 4.65 7.96 -21.59
C GLY A 30 4.23 7.20 -22.85
N THR A 31 4.32 5.88 -22.89
CA THR A 31 3.70 5.10 -23.96
C THR A 31 2.19 5.29 -23.93
N LYS A 32 1.64 5.79 -25.03
CA LYS A 32 0.19 5.98 -25.20
C LYS A 32 -0.52 4.62 -25.25
N LEU A 33 -1.61 4.50 -24.52
CA LEU A 33 -2.48 3.31 -24.52
C LEU A 33 -3.74 3.58 -25.36
N TYR A 34 -4.74 4.25 -24.78
CA TYR A 34 -6.05 4.46 -25.39
C TYR A 34 -6.60 5.86 -25.06
N SER A 35 -7.67 6.27 -25.72
CA SER A 35 -8.49 7.40 -25.27
C SER A 35 -9.41 6.96 -24.14
N LEU A 36 -9.83 7.86 -23.24
CA LEU A 36 -10.81 7.54 -22.18
C LEU A 36 -12.17 7.04 -22.69
N GLN A 37 -12.48 7.23 -23.98
CA GLN A 37 -13.71 6.71 -24.60
C GLN A 37 -13.66 5.20 -24.84
N VAL A 38 -12.50 4.58 -24.65
CA VAL A 38 -12.28 3.15 -24.81
C VAL A 38 -11.76 2.63 -23.47
N GLU A 39 -12.41 1.61 -22.93
CA GLU A 39 -11.96 0.94 -21.71
C GLU A 39 -10.59 0.29 -21.92
N LEU A 40 -9.84 0.10 -20.84
CA LEU A 40 -8.68 -0.79 -20.92
C LEU A 40 -9.19 -2.20 -21.12
N ASP A 41 -8.72 -2.86 -22.19
CA ASP A 41 -9.11 -4.23 -22.48
C ASP A 41 -8.71 -5.15 -21.32
N LEU A 42 -7.49 -4.96 -20.79
CA LEU A 42 -6.93 -5.83 -19.75
C LEU A 42 -6.06 -5.05 -18.74
N PRO A 43 -6.11 -5.35 -17.43
CA PRO A 43 -5.40 -4.60 -16.40
C PRO A 43 -3.88 -4.51 -16.61
N TYR A 44 -3.27 -5.53 -17.21
CA TYR A 44 -1.81 -5.61 -17.42
C TYR A 44 -1.28 -4.68 -18.52
N GLN A 45 -2.14 -3.88 -19.16
CA GLN A 45 -1.73 -2.87 -20.13
C GLN A 45 -1.08 -1.65 -19.46
N GLY A 46 -1.29 -1.45 -18.16
CA GLY A 46 -0.55 -0.45 -17.38
C GLY A 46 0.90 -0.86 -17.10
N THR A 47 1.70 0.07 -16.59
CA THR A 47 3.03 -0.26 -16.09
C THR A 47 2.90 -1.05 -14.80
N GLN A 48 3.38 -2.29 -14.77
CA GLN A 48 3.38 -3.09 -13.55
C GLN A 48 4.33 -2.49 -12.51
N ILE A 49 3.82 -2.15 -11.33
CA ILE A 49 4.59 -1.70 -10.17
C ILE A 49 5.07 -2.91 -9.37
N PHE A 50 4.12 -3.81 -9.07
CA PHE A 50 4.35 -5.01 -8.28
C PHE A 50 3.70 -6.24 -8.93
N ARG A 51 4.44 -7.34 -9.01
CA ARG A 51 3.94 -8.62 -9.52
C ARG A 51 3.46 -9.48 -8.36
N GLY A 52 2.18 -9.38 -8.04
CA GLY A 52 1.56 -10.27 -7.06
C GLY A 52 1.24 -11.67 -7.60
N ASP A 53 0.97 -12.57 -6.66
CA ASP A 53 0.60 -13.96 -6.85
C ASP A 53 -0.34 -14.42 -5.72
N ALA A 54 -0.64 -15.72 -5.63
CA ALA A 54 -1.56 -16.23 -4.61
C ALA A 54 -1.06 -16.04 -3.16
N GLN A 55 0.26 -15.95 -2.97
CA GLN A 55 0.88 -15.73 -1.65
C GLN A 55 1.21 -14.26 -1.39
N HIS A 56 1.04 -13.40 -2.39
CA HIS A 56 1.41 -11.98 -2.35
C HIS A 56 0.35 -11.16 -3.07
N VAL A 57 -0.75 -10.88 -2.38
CA VAL A 57 -1.91 -10.17 -2.95
C VAL A 57 -1.81 -8.68 -2.67
N ALA A 58 -1.63 -7.87 -3.71
CA ALA A 58 -1.45 -6.42 -3.55
C ALA A 58 -2.78 -5.66 -3.48
N TRP A 59 -2.82 -4.60 -2.68
CA TRP A 59 -3.94 -3.66 -2.62
C TRP A 59 -3.45 -2.21 -2.57
N ILE A 60 -4.10 -1.33 -3.32
CA ILE A 60 -3.73 0.09 -3.40
C ILE A 60 -4.02 0.77 -2.07
N VAL A 61 -3.13 1.69 -1.65
CA VAL A 61 -3.32 2.49 -0.44
C VAL A 61 -3.30 3.99 -0.74
N ASP A 62 -2.22 4.53 -1.32
CA ASP A 62 -2.12 5.97 -1.61
C ASP A 62 -1.23 6.26 -2.82
N LEU A 63 -1.40 7.41 -3.48
CA LEU A 63 -0.62 7.88 -4.62
C LEU A 63 -0.52 9.40 -4.62
N VAL A 64 0.71 9.91 -4.69
CA VAL A 64 1.02 11.34 -4.88
C VAL A 64 2.02 11.52 -6.03
N LEU A 65 2.29 12.77 -6.40
CA LEU A 65 3.40 13.13 -7.30
C LEU A 65 4.50 13.79 -6.47
N ASP A 66 5.76 13.49 -6.78
CA ASP A 66 6.89 14.24 -6.23
C ASP A 66 7.10 15.58 -6.96
N ASN A 67 8.05 16.38 -6.49
CA ASN A 67 8.36 17.70 -7.05
C ASN A 67 8.85 17.68 -8.53
N ASN A 68 9.11 16.50 -9.10
CA ASN A 68 9.46 16.33 -10.51
C ASN A 68 8.28 15.74 -11.32
N ASP A 69 7.07 15.77 -10.79
CA ASP A 69 5.86 15.13 -11.32
C ASP A 69 5.99 13.61 -11.47
N TYR A 70 6.90 12.97 -10.73
CA TYR A 70 7.01 11.52 -10.74
C TYR A 70 6.09 10.88 -9.70
N PRO A 71 5.32 9.85 -10.08
CA PRO A 71 4.39 9.21 -9.17
C PRO A 71 5.11 8.40 -8.08
N VAL A 72 4.58 8.53 -6.87
CA VAL A 72 4.97 7.80 -5.66
C VAL A 72 3.73 7.19 -5.04
N CYS A 73 3.73 5.89 -4.74
CA CYS A 73 2.61 5.23 -4.10
C CYS A 73 2.99 4.39 -2.89
N ILE A 74 2.00 4.19 -2.02
CA ILE A 74 2.00 3.13 -1.02
C ILE A 74 0.96 2.09 -1.42
N TYR A 75 1.30 0.83 -1.21
CA TYR A 75 0.38 -0.30 -1.35
C TYR A 75 0.61 -1.30 -0.23
N SER A 76 -0.42 -2.07 0.11
CA SER A 76 -0.28 -3.22 1.01
C SER A 76 -0.13 -4.51 0.21
N VAL A 77 0.46 -5.52 0.83
CA VAL A 77 0.51 -6.88 0.32
C VAL A 77 0.13 -7.84 1.44
N GLN A 78 -0.86 -8.69 1.19
CA GLN A 78 -1.19 -9.83 2.05
C GLN A 78 -0.24 -10.98 1.74
N TYR A 79 0.34 -11.52 2.80
CA TYR A 79 1.23 -12.67 2.76
C TYR A 79 0.55 -13.95 3.25
N ASN A 80 1.02 -15.09 2.75
CA ASN A 80 0.82 -16.42 3.33
C ASN A 80 -0.65 -16.87 3.52
N SER A 81 -1.58 -16.34 2.73
CA SER A 81 -3.01 -16.63 2.85
C SER A 81 -3.56 -17.51 1.72
N ALA A 82 -2.71 -17.96 0.79
CA ALA A 82 -3.16 -18.75 -0.35
C ALA A 82 -3.86 -20.04 0.08
N GLY A 83 -5.05 -20.28 -0.48
CA GLY A 83 -5.82 -21.50 -0.23
C GLY A 83 -6.50 -21.56 1.14
N LEU A 84 -6.37 -20.52 1.96
CA LEU A 84 -7.15 -20.42 3.20
C LEU A 84 -8.61 -20.05 2.89
N PRO A 85 -9.57 -20.51 3.71
CA PRO A 85 -10.95 -20.05 3.62
C PRO A 85 -11.05 -18.54 3.89
N VAL A 86 -12.04 -17.89 3.28
CA VAL A 86 -12.38 -16.49 3.54
C VAL A 86 -12.56 -16.25 5.05
N GLY A 87 -11.90 -15.23 5.59
CA GLY A 87 -11.93 -14.88 7.01
C GLY A 87 -10.81 -15.51 7.84
N GLN A 88 -9.99 -16.38 7.24
CA GLN A 88 -8.91 -17.11 7.91
C GLN A 88 -7.52 -16.70 7.42
N GLY A 89 -7.41 -15.79 6.45
CA GLY A 89 -6.14 -15.22 6.00
C GLY A 89 -5.85 -13.85 6.63
N GLY A 90 -4.83 -13.15 6.14
CA GLY A 90 -4.58 -11.76 6.53
C GLY A 90 -3.89 -11.57 7.88
N ASP A 91 -3.12 -12.55 8.35
CA ASP A 91 -2.35 -12.40 9.61
C ASP A 91 -1.00 -11.68 9.41
N ASP A 92 -0.53 -11.55 8.16
CA ASP A 92 0.68 -10.81 7.77
C ASP A 92 0.36 -9.90 6.57
N LEU A 93 0.16 -8.62 6.86
CA LEU A 93 0.07 -7.55 5.87
C LEU A 93 1.34 -6.69 5.95
N ARG A 94 1.84 -6.25 4.79
CA ARG A 94 3.02 -5.39 4.71
C ARG A 94 2.77 -4.21 3.81
N TYR A 95 3.23 -3.04 4.21
CA TYR A 95 3.25 -1.86 3.35
C TYR A 95 4.53 -1.81 2.54
N PHE A 96 4.40 -1.35 1.30
CA PHE A 96 5.50 -1.05 0.40
C PHE A 96 5.39 0.38 -0.08
N TYR A 97 6.53 1.03 -0.23
CA TYR A 97 6.68 2.36 -0.81
C TYR A 97 7.34 2.23 -2.17
N ALA A 98 6.66 2.69 -3.22
CA ALA A 98 7.15 2.59 -4.58
C ALA A 98 7.22 3.95 -5.27
N ARG A 99 8.28 4.16 -6.05
CA ARG A 99 8.51 5.42 -6.77
C ARG A 99 8.96 5.18 -8.20
N TRP A 100 8.38 5.94 -9.12
CA TRP A 100 8.87 6.06 -10.48
C TRP A 100 10.08 7.00 -10.54
N HIS A 101 11.16 6.56 -11.18
CA HIS A 101 12.37 7.37 -11.37
C HIS A 101 12.60 7.81 -12.82
N GLY A 102 11.55 7.82 -13.64
CA GLY A 102 11.62 8.19 -15.05
C GLY A 102 11.78 7.01 -16.02
N SER A 103 12.27 5.86 -15.55
CA SER A 103 12.47 4.66 -16.39
C SER A 103 11.99 3.36 -15.75
N ILE A 104 12.07 3.26 -14.43
CA ILE A 104 11.66 2.08 -13.66
C ILE A 104 10.94 2.51 -12.37
N TRP A 105 10.12 1.58 -11.86
CA TRP A 105 9.58 1.63 -10.51
C TRP A 105 10.56 0.96 -9.55
N TYR A 106 11.00 1.69 -8.53
CA TYR A 106 11.63 1.08 -7.36
C TYR A 106 10.55 0.73 -6.35
N ASN A 107 10.69 -0.43 -5.71
CA ASN A 107 9.77 -0.92 -4.67
C ASN A 107 10.60 -1.20 -3.41
N TYR A 108 10.25 -0.55 -2.32
CA TYR A 108 10.92 -0.71 -1.03
C TYR A 108 9.91 -1.19 0.00
N SER A 109 10.36 -2.07 0.91
CA SER A 109 9.56 -2.40 2.10
C SER A 109 9.41 -1.13 2.93
N LEU A 110 8.19 -0.78 3.30
CA LEU A 110 7.91 0.38 4.13
C LEU A 110 7.81 -0.03 5.60
N ALA A 111 6.88 -0.94 5.91
CA ALA A 111 6.60 -1.38 7.27
C ALA A 111 5.80 -2.68 7.29
N TYR A 112 5.80 -3.37 8.42
CA TYR A 112 4.72 -4.29 8.75
C TYR A 112 3.42 -3.51 8.96
N ALA A 113 2.37 -3.89 8.23
CA ALA A 113 1.05 -3.28 8.29
C ALA A 113 0.13 -3.95 9.34
N GLY A 114 0.61 -5.04 9.95
CA GLY A 114 -0.13 -5.78 10.95
C GLY A 114 -0.95 -6.92 10.34
N CYS A 115 -2.11 -7.21 10.93
CA CYS A 115 -3.07 -8.16 10.39
C CYS A 115 -4.24 -7.45 9.69
N ARG A 116 -5.24 -8.21 9.25
CA ARG A 116 -6.52 -7.72 8.72
C ARG A 116 -7.31 -6.96 9.77
N LEU A 117 -8.10 -5.98 9.31
CA LEU A 117 -9.04 -5.23 10.16
C LEU A 117 -10.17 -6.11 10.69
N TYR A 118 -10.72 -6.98 9.83
CA TYR A 118 -11.78 -7.90 10.21
C TYR A 118 -11.82 -9.12 9.28
N ALA A 119 -12.35 -10.22 9.79
CA ALA A 119 -12.51 -11.44 9.01
C ALA A 119 -13.52 -11.26 7.85
N GLY A 120 -13.15 -11.75 6.68
CA GLY A 120 -13.98 -11.70 5.48
C GLY A 120 -13.47 -10.72 4.42
N GLU A 121 -12.68 -9.73 4.87
CA GLU A 121 -11.90 -8.82 4.02
C GLU A 121 -10.42 -8.86 4.46
N ASP A 122 -9.81 -10.02 4.24
CA ASP A 122 -8.52 -10.39 4.83
C ASP A 122 -7.33 -9.55 4.32
N ASP A 123 -7.52 -8.74 3.28
CA ASP A 123 -6.51 -7.84 2.70
C ASP A 123 -6.57 -6.42 3.29
N TYR A 124 -7.62 -6.09 4.06
CA TYR A 124 -7.86 -4.74 4.55
C TYR A 124 -6.94 -4.46 5.74
N SER A 125 -6.04 -3.49 5.55
CA SER A 125 -5.09 -3.00 6.55
C SER A 125 -5.60 -1.71 7.20
N GLY A 126 -4.85 -1.17 8.18
CA GLY A 126 -5.15 0.14 8.77
C GLY A 126 -4.94 1.34 7.81
N LEU A 127 -4.38 1.09 6.63
CA LEU A 127 -3.97 2.03 5.59
C LEU A 127 -2.80 2.94 5.99
N ALA A 128 -2.35 3.72 5.03
CA ALA A 128 -1.21 4.62 5.11
C ALA A 128 -1.43 5.83 4.22
N ALA A 129 -0.70 6.93 4.47
CA ALA A 129 -0.72 8.18 3.73
C ALA A 129 0.66 8.66 3.38
N ILE A 130 0.79 9.29 2.22
CA ILE A 130 1.97 10.06 1.85
C ILE A 130 1.65 11.54 2.07
N GLU A 131 2.56 12.28 2.70
CA GLU A 131 2.45 13.75 2.77
C GLU A 131 2.50 14.32 1.33
N PRO A 132 1.42 14.96 0.82
CA PRO A 132 1.30 15.31 -0.60
C PRO A 132 2.44 16.19 -1.13
N ASP A 133 2.92 17.12 -0.32
CA ASP A 133 3.97 18.07 -0.71
C ASP A 133 5.39 17.58 -0.35
N ASN A 134 5.49 16.44 0.36
CA ASN A 134 6.76 15.89 0.79
C ASN A 134 6.73 14.36 0.91
N PRO A 135 6.92 13.62 -0.20
CA PRO A 135 6.92 12.16 -0.19
C PRO A 135 7.95 11.50 0.74
N SER A 136 8.92 12.24 1.29
CA SER A 136 9.82 11.74 2.34
C SER A 136 9.15 11.60 3.71
N THR A 137 7.87 11.97 3.86
CA THR A 137 7.08 11.80 5.09
C THR A 137 5.83 10.97 4.78
N VAL A 138 5.58 9.97 5.63
CA VAL A 138 4.39 9.11 5.52
C VAL A 138 3.75 8.93 6.90
N TYR A 139 2.47 8.58 6.89
CA TYR A 139 1.70 8.24 8.08
C TYR A 139 1.12 6.85 7.88
N ILE A 140 1.28 5.94 8.84
CA ILE A 140 0.72 4.59 8.74
C ILE A 140 -0.16 4.30 9.95
N SER A 141 -1.19 3.48 9.75
CA SER A 141 -1.89 2.79 10.81
C SER A 141 -1.52 1.30 10.76
N THR A 142 -1.04 0.77 11.87
CA THR A 142 -0.61 -0.64 11.98
C THR A 142 -0.81 -1.12 13.41
N ASN A 143 -1.14 -2.39 13.58
CA ASN A 143 -1.17 -3.05 14.88
C ASN A 143 0.06 -3.94 15.13
N SER A 144 1.12 -3.73 14.34
CA SER A 144 2.45 -4.32 14.53
C SER A 144 3.51 -3.23 14.62
N ASP A 145 4.57 -3.49 15.37
CA ASP A 145 5.79 -2.68 15.31
C ASP A 145 6.24 -2.57 13.85
N PRO A 146 6.38 -1.34 13.29
CA PRO A 146 6.58 -1.13 11.86
C PRO A 146 7.85 -1.82 11.31
N LEU A 147 8.86 -2.05 12.15
CA LEU A 147 10.16 -2.58 11.74
C LEU A 147 10.27 -4.10 11.97
N THR A 148 9.77 -4.58 13.09
CA THR A 148 9.96 -5.97 13.54
C THR A 148 8.76 -6.85 13.28
N GLY A 149 7.57 -6.26 13.13
CA GLY A 149 6.31 -6.99 12.95
C GLY A 149 5.69 -7.49 14.25
N ASN A 150 6.35 -7.31 15.40
CA ASN A 150 5.84 -7.72 16.71
C ASN A 150 4.46 -7.08 16.98
N PRO A 151 3.46 -7.80 17.50
CA PRO A 151 2.16 -7.22 17.83
C PRO A 151 2.29 -6.04 18.80
N LEU A 152 1.57 -4.96 18.54
CA LEU A 152 1.45 -3.83 19.46
C LEU A 152 0.35 -4.15 20.47
N ILE A 153 0.75 -4.57 21.67
CA ILE A 153 -0.16 -4.84 22.79
C ILE A 153 -0.20 -3.61 23.69
N SER A 154 -1.38 -3.02 23.87
CA SER A 154 -1.59 -1.87 24.74
C SER A 154 -1.43 -2.26 26.20
N HIS A 155 -0.69 -1.46 26.95
CA HIS A 155 -0.59 -1.61 28.40
C HIS A 155 -1.87 -1.25 29.15
N ASN A 156 -2.81 -0.54 28.51
CA ASN A 156 -4.03 -0.07 29.17
C ASN A 156 -5.13 -1.14 29.24
N ASP A 157 -5.19 -2.07 28.27
CA ASP A 157 -6.23 -3.12 28.23
C ASP A 157 -5.71 -4.51 27.82
N GLU A 158 -4.40 -4.66 27.63
CA GLU A 158 -3.74 -5.91 27.23
C GLU A 158 -4.20 -6.47 25.87
N GLN A 159 -4.81 -5.63 25.03
CA GLN A 159 -5.24 -5.99 23.68
C GLN A 159 -4.33 -5.42 22.60
N ARG A 160 -4.39 -6.03 21.42
CA ARG A 160 -3.71 -5.55 20.22
C ARG A 160 -4.52 -4.44 19.58
N HIS A 161 -3.94 -3.27 19.34
CA HIS A 161 -4.61 -2.14 18.68
C HIS A 161 -3.80 -1.60 17.52
N TYR A 162 -4.51 -1.04 16.53
CA TYR A 162 -3.89 -0.21 15.51
C TYR A 162 -3.46 1.14 16.10
N GLU A 163 -2.21 1.50 15.84
CA GLU A 163 -1.62 2.76 16.26
C GLU A 163 -1.09 3.53 15.05
N LEU A 164 -1.06 4.86 15.17
CA LEU A 164 -0.58 5.76 14.14
C LEU A 164 0.93 5.99 14.30
N PHE A 165 1.67 5.94 13.20
CA PHE A 165 3.08 6.27 13.16
C PHE A 165 3.37 7.27 12.04
N CYS A 166 4.27 8.22 12.32
CA CYS A 166 4.92 9.05 11.32
C CYS A 166 6.25 8.40 10.92
N GLY A 167 6.43 8.15 9.63
CA GLY A 167 7.67 7.68 9.04
C GLY A 167 8.37 8.80 8.29
N LYS A 168 9.69 8.91 8.44
CA LYS A 168 10.54 9.82 7.65
C LYS A 168 11.69 9.10 6.99
N THR A 169 11.99 9.44 5.74
CA THR A 169 13.12 8.90 4.98
C THR A 169 14.05 10.01 4.49
N ASN A 170 15.35 9.73 4.48
CA ASN A 170 16.38 10.59 3.89
C ASN A 170 17.02 9.98 2.63
N ASP A 171 16.55 8.82 2.18
CA ASP A 171 17.16 8.00 1.13
C ASP A 171 16.16 7.53 0.06
N SER A 172 15.15 8.36 -0.19
CA SER A 172 14.07 8.10 -1.17
C SER A 172 13.22 6.86 -0.85
N GLY A 173 13.03 6.56 0.44
CA GLY A 173 12.13 5.50 0.92
C GLY A 173 12.78 4.14 1.05
N GLN A 174 14.11 4.04 0.95
CA GLN A 174 14.83 2.78 1.18
C GLN A 174 14.83 2.42 2.67
N THR A 175 14.97 3.41 3.55
CA THR A 175 14.90 3.25 5.00
C THR A 175 14.03 4.34 5.63
N TRP A 176 13.46 4.00 6.79
CA TRP A 176 12.48 4.83 7.49
C TRP A 176 12.79 4.92 8.98
N ALA A 177 12.76 6.14 9.50
CA ALA A 177 12.72 6.41 10.93
C ALA A 177 11.27 6.60 11.36
N TRP A 178 10.83 5.84 12.36
CA TRP A 178 9.44 5.83 12.83
C TRP A 178 9.29 6.59 14.15
N THR A 179 8.18 7.30 14.29
CA THR A 179 7.74 7.94 15.53
C THR A 179 6.28 7.60 15.74
N ALA A 180 5.95 6.97 16.87
CA ALA A 180 4.57 6.73 17.26
C ALA A 180 3.85 8.07 17.51
N LEU A 181 2.66 8.23 16.95
CA LEU A 181 1.76 9.37 17.17
C LEU A 181 0.68 9.02 18.20
N THR A 182 0.31 7.74 18.26
CA THR A 182 -0.54 7.15 19.29
C THR A 182 0.15 5.90 19.84
N SER A 183 -0.15 5.53 21.08
CA SER A 183 0.39 4.35 21.75
C SER A 183 -0.47 4.00 22.96
N ASP A 184 -0.52 2.72 23.32
CA ASP A 184 -1.31 2.21 24.44
C ASP A 184 -2.79 2.64 24.37
N SER A 185 -3.36 2.66 23.17
CA SER A 185 -4.77 3.00 22.99
C SER A 185 -5.68 1.91 23.57
N ASN A 186 -6.94 2.27 23.87
CA ASN A 186 -8.00 1.30 24.23
C ASN A 186 -8.93 1.00 23.04
N ALA A 187 -8.54 1.47 21.85
CA ALA A 187 -9.27 1.34 20.60
C ALA A 187 -8.33 1.54 19.42
N ASP A 188 -8.72 1.03 18.26
CA ASP A 188 -7.96 1.17 17.02
C ASP A 188 -7.94 2.60 16.49
N ASN A 189 -6.74 3.08 16.14
CA ASN A 189 -6.53 4.33 15.43
C ASN A 189 -6.26 4.04 13.95
N LEU A 190 -7.31 4.11 13.15
CA LEU A 190 -7.27 3.84 11.71
C LEU A 190 -7.16 5.13 10.89
N ARG A 191 -6.59 5.05 9.69
CA ARG A 191 -6.76 6.09 8.68
C ARG A 191 -8.15 5.90 8.04
N SER A 192 -8.98 6.94 8.02
CA SER A 192 -10.24 6.92 7.26
C SER A 192 -9.98 6.89 5.74
N ILE A 193 -10.79 6.11 5.02
CA ILE A 193 -10.80 6.02 3.55
C ILE A 193 -11.24 7.31 2.87
#